data_AF-A0A419RW14-F1
#
_entry.id   AF-A0A419RW14-F1
#
_cell.length_a   1.000
_cell.length_b   1.000
_cell.length_c   1.000
_cell.angle_alpha   90.00
_cell.angle_beta   90.00
_cell.angle_gamma   90.00
#
_symmetry.space_group_name_H-M   'P 1'
#
loop_
_entity.id
_entity.type
_entity.pdbx_description
1 polymer ?
#
loop_
_entity_poly.entity_id
_entity_poly.type
_entity_poly.pdbx_seq_one_letter_code
_entity_poly.pdbx_strand_id
1 'polypeptide(L)'
;MAAIFGVTGTRLLDWRAWFDGPERGTWRAKTLDGVDVRERRMWVVIEDGEIVAGRDGCNYWGWETEPDPATGERGIISTLAACGPEPGDEAYGALSFGTPEMQLRPADHLVLRAMGHEGIFIRWTDEMEEAEHAADEREMERQRALQPKVRSPVYPAAPPGPPTARPPPPPPAPAASPPPAD
;
A
#
# COMPACT_ATOMS: atom_id res chain seq x y z
N MET A 1 -8.02 -24.57 5.66
CA MET A 1 -7.97 -23.41 6.58
C MET A 1 -6.60 -22.78 6.40
N ALA A 2 -6.51 -21.69 5.64
CA ALA A 2 -5.27 -20.94 5.46
C ALA A 2 -5.25 -19.83 6.52
N ALA A 3 -4.20 -19.82 7.33
CA ALA A 3 -4.01 -18.84 8.40
C ALA A 3 -3.76 -17.45 7.79
N ILE A 4 -4.56 -16.49 8.22
CA ILE A 4 -4.37 -15.06 7.98
C ILE A 4 -3.15 -14.65 8.79
N PHE A 5 -2.10 -14.17 8.12
CA PHE A 5 -0.99 -13.47 8.78
C PHE A 5 -1.52 -12.15 9.32
N GLY A 6 -1.96 -12.15 10.58
CA GLY A 6 -2.08 -10.93 11.36
C GLY A 6 -0.67 -10.40 11.59
N VAL A 7 -0.32 -9.30 10.93
CA VAL A 7 0.85 -8.52 11.28
C VAL A 7 0.50 -7.76 12.56
N THR A 8 0.56 -8.46 13.70
CA THR A 8 0.68 -7.79 15.00
C THR A 8 2.03 -7.08 14.98
N GLY A 9 1.99 -5.76 14.77
CA GLY A 9 3.15 -4.90 14.68
C GLY A 9 4.05 -5.08 15.90
N THR A 10 5.20 -5.71 15.70
CA THR A 10 6.36 -5.46 16.53
C THR A 10 6.69 -3.99 16.38
N ARG A 11 6.32 -3.17 17.38
CA ARG A 11 6.92 -1.85 17.62
C ARG A 11 8.40 -2.08 17.94
N LEU A 12 9.19 -2.44 16.93
CA LEU A 12 10.62 -2.22 16.97
C LEU A 12 10.77 -0.73 17.23
N LEU A 13 11.48 -0.38 18.31
CA LEU A 13 11.89 1.00 18.54
C LEU A 13 12.61 1.46 17.27
N ASP A 14 11.91 2.23 16.45
CA ASP A 14 12.53 2.87 15.31
C ASP A 14 13.39 4.01 15.86
N TRP A 15 14.66 3.70 16.11
CA TRP A 15 15.62 4.65 16.66
C TRP A 15 15.84 5.84 15.70
N ARG A 16 15.52 5.69 14.40
CA ARG A 16 15.57 6.79 13.43
C ARG A 16 14.49 7.82 13.71
N ALA A 17 13.36 7.41 14.28
CA ALA A 17 12.30 8.32 14.72
C ALA A 17 12.75 9.32 15.81
N TRP A 18 13.90 9.10 16.47
CA TRP A 18 14.50 10.10 17.37
C TRP A 18 15.31 11.18 16.64
N PHE A 19 15.75 10.91 15.42
CA PHE A 19 16.51 11.85 14.60
C PHE A 19 15.63 12.57 13.58
N ASP A 20 14.42 12.08 13.37
CA ASP A 20 13.40 12.71 12.57
C ASP A 20 12.88 14.01 13.21
N GLY A 21 12.64 15.02 12.35
CA GLY A 21 12.02 16.28 12.74
C GLY A 21 10.57 16.10 13.23
N PRO A 22 10.00 17.11 13.92
CA PRO A 22 8.62 17.04 14.42
C PRO A 22 7.56 16.91 13.30
N GLU A 23 7.95 17.11 12.05
CA GLU A 23 7.15 16.90 10.85
C GLU A 23 6.90 15.41 10.55
N ARG A 24 7.65 14.47 11.14
CA ARG A 24 7.50 13.03 10.84
C ARG A 24 6.09 12.51 11.11
N GLY A 25 5.58 11.69 10.21
CA GLY A 25 4.32 10.96 10.35
C GLY A 25 3.33 11.21 9.21
N THR A 26 2.10 10.73 9.38
CA THR A 26 1.02 10.91 8.41
C THR A 26 0.27 12.21 8.63
N TRP A 27 -0.03 12.91 7.54
CA TRP A 27 -0.67 14.22 7.52
C TRP A 27 -1.82 14.25 6.54
N ARG A 28 -3.00 14.57 7.04
CA ARG A 28 -4.23 14.68 6.26
C ARG A 28 -4.39 16.08 5.69
N ALA A 29 -4.60 16.19 4.38
CA ALA A 29 -4.92 17.46 3.76
C ALA A 29 -6.26 18.00 4.30
N LYS A 30 -6.22 19.25 4.77
CA LYS A 30 -7.39 20.00 5.22
C LYS A 30 -7.81 21.02 4.16
N THR A 31 -6.87 21.84 3.71
CA THR A 31 -7.10 22.79 2.62
C THR A 31 -5.94 22.78 1.63
N LEU A 32 -6.25 22.92 0.34
CA LEU A 32 -5.29 23.12 -0.74
C LEU A 32 -5.68 24.39 -1.49
N ASP A 33 -4.78 25.36 -1.58
CA ASP A 33 -5.03 26.70 -2.14
C ASP A 33 -6.30 27.37 -1.59
N GLY A 34 -6.57 27.16 -0.31
CA GLY A 34 -7.77 27.67 0.38
C GLY A 34 -9.06 26.87 0.13
N VAL A 35 -9.04 25.83 -0.71
CA VAL A 35 -10.19 24.93 -0.93
C VAL A 35 -10.19 23.83 0.12
N ASP A 36 -11.33 23.57 0.76
CA ASP A 36 -11.50 22.45 1.69
C ASP A 36 -11.52 21.12 0.93
N VAL A 37 -10.61 20.21 1.28
CA VAL A 37 -10.44 18.90 0.63
C VAL A 37 -10.58 17.73 1.59
N ARG A 38 -11.12 17.95 2.80
CA ARG A 38 -11.18 16.91 3.85
C ARG A 38 -11.91 15.64 3.41
N GLU A 39 -12.96 15.79 2.60
CA GLU A 39 -13.76 14.68 2.07
C GLU A 39 -13.04 13.87 0.98
N ARG A 40 -12.02 14.43 0.33
CA ARG A 40 -11.25 13.77 -0.76
C ARG A 40 -10.29 12.72 -0.24
N ARG A 41 -10.02 12.78 1.04
CA ARG A 41 -9.14 11.88 1.74
C ARG A 41 -7.70 11.85 1.24
N MET A 42 -7.19 13.03 0.88
CA MET A 42 -5.80 13.24 0.49
C MET A 42 -4.89 13.28 1.72
N TRP A 43 -3.74 12.63 1.68
CA TRP A 43 -2.77 12.64 2.78
C TRP A 43 -1.34 12.39 2.29
N VAL A 44 -0.36 12.78 3.09
CA VAL A 44 1.07 12.53 2.84
C VAL A 44 1.72 11.89 4.06
N VAL A 45 2.80 11.15 3.84
CA VAL A 45 3.66 10.59 4.89
C VAL A 45 5.02 11.25 4.79
N ILE A 46 5.52 11.72 5.93
CA ILE A 46 6.82 12.37 6.05
C ILE A 46 7.75 11.52 6.90
N GLU A 47 8.93 11.24 6.36
CA GLU A 47 10.03 10.51 7.00
C GLU A 47 11.37 11.15 6.56
N ASP A 48 12.36 11.21 7.46
CA ASP A 48 13.68 11.80 7.19
C ASP A 48 13.60 13.24 6.60
N GLY A 49 12.54 13.98 6.92
CA GLY A 49 12.28 15.35 6.42
C GLY A 49 11.77 15.44 4.97
N GLU A 50 11.45 14.31 4.35
CA GLU A 50 10.94 14.22 2.98
C GLU A 50 9.53 13.63 2.94
N ILE A 51 8.75 13.96 1.90
CA ILE A 51 7.50 13.25 1.63
C ILE A 51 7.84 11.94 0.93
N VAL A 52 7.54 10.82 1.58
CA VAL A 52 7.90 9.47 1.11
C VAL A 52 6.76 8.72 0.45
N ALA A 53 5.52 9.05 0.83
CA ALA A 53 4.32 8.41 0.33
C ALA A 53 3.10 9.32 0.50
N GLY A 54 1.98 8.93 -0.11
CA GLY A 54 0.74 9.67 0.02
C GLY A 54 -0.46 8.99 -0.61
N ARG A 55 -1.55 9.73 -0.58
CA ARG A 55 -2.78 9.43 -1.29
C ARG A 55 -3.32 10.71 -1.90
N ASP A 56 -3.53 10.71 -3.20
CA ASP A 56 -4.05 11.87 -3.97
C ASP A 56 -5.59 11.98 -3.93
N GLY A 57 -6.23 11.19 -3.07
CA GLY A 57 -7.68 11.09 -2.96
C GLY A 57 -8.30 9.95 -3.76
N CYS A 58 -7.55 9.40 -4.73
CA CYS A 58 -7.92 8.25 -5.53
C CYS A 58 -6.93 7.10 -5.31
N ASN A 59 -5.66 7.37 -5.60
CA ASN A 59 -4.56 6.44 -5.61
C ASN A 59 -3.69 6.60 -4.38
N TYR A 60 -3.23 5.46 -3.88
CA TYR A 60 -2.06 5.42 -3.01
C TYR A 60 -0.81 5.50 -3.87
N TRP A 61 0.22 6.13 -3.34
CA TRP A 61 1.53 6.19 -3.98
C TRP A 61 2.66 6.23 -2.95
N GLY A 62 3.86 5.84 -3.40
CA GLY A 62 5.10 5.97 -2.62
C GLY A 62 6.33 5.96 -3.51
N TRP A 63 7.41 6.59 -3.06
CA TRP A 63 8.69 6.54 -3.75
C TRP A 63 9.36 5.18 -3.59
N GLU A 64 10.02 4.70 -4.65
CA GLU A 64 10.97 3.62 -4.56
C GLU A 64 12.26 4.12 -3.88
N THR A 65 12.86 3.27 -3.06
CA THR A 65 13.72 3.67 -1.94
C THR A 65 15.04 4.35 -2.33
N GLU A 66 15.54 4.22 -3.56
CA GLU A 66 16.76 4.94 -3.98
C GLU A 66 16.55 5.64 -5.33
N PRO A 67 16.97 6.92 -5.46
CA PRO A 67 17.04 7.58 -6.77
C PRO A 67 17.97 6.83 -7.71
N ASP A 68 17.62 6.80 -8.99
CA ASP A 68 18.49 6.30 -10.04
C ASP A 68 19.81 7.10 -10.03
N PRO A 69 20.99 6.45 -9.93
CA PRO A 69 22.26 7.15 -9.79
C PRO A 69 22.71 7.87 -11.07
N ALA A 70 22.15 7.52 -12.23
CA ALA A 70 22.47 8.13 -13.51
C ALA A 70 21.56 9.33 -13.84
N THR A 71 20.26 9.24 -13.53
CA THR A 71 19.29 10.30 -13.84
C THR A 71 18.90 11.15 -12.65
N GLY A 72 19.09 10.65 -11.43
CA GLY A 72 18.59 11.25 -10.19
C GLY A 72 17.06 11.11 -10.02
N GLU A 73 16.38 10.42 -10.94
CA GLU A 73 14.93 10.22 -10.88
C GLU A 73 14.58 9.13 -9.86
N ARG A 74 13.46 9.29 -9.15
CA ARG A 74 12.93 8.26 -8.24
C ARG A 74 11.78 7.53 -8.90
N GLY A 75 11.78 6.20 -8.81
CA GLY A 75 10.61 5.39 -9.19
C GLY A 75 9.43 5.68 -8.27
N ILE A 76 8.21 5.55 -8.78
CA ILE A 76 6.97 5.71 -8.00
C ILE A 76 6.11 4.46 -8.13
N ILE A 77 5.66 3.93 -7.00
CA ILE A 77 4.68 2.84 -6.94
C ILE A 77 3.30 3.46 -6.71
N SER A 78 2.26 3.00 -7.42
CA SER A 78 0.89 3.48 -7.26
C SER A 78 -0.18 2.42 -7.56
N THR A 79 -1.39 2.59 -7.01
CA THR A 79 -2.54 1.70 -7.24
C THR A 79 -3.21 1.82 -8.61
N LEU A 80 -2.87 2.84 -9.41
CA LEU A 80 -3.29 3.03 -10.82
C LEU A 80 -4.82 2.93 -11.08
N ALA A 81 -5.65 3.31 -10.13
CA ALA A 81 -7.08 3.51 -10.33
C ALA A 81 -7.34 4.73 -11.22
N ALA A 82 -8.30 4.60 -12.14
CA ALA A 82 -8.73 5.69 -13.01
C ALA A 82 -9.79 6.54 -12.28
N CYS A 83 -9.42 7.79 -11.96
CA CYS A 83 -10.31 8.76 -11.35
C CYS A 83 -10.44 10.02 -12.22
N GLY A 84 -11.57 10.72 -12.06
CA GLY A 84 -11.74 12.04 -12.67
C GLY A 84 -10.90 13.10 -11.96
N PRO A 85 -10.73 14.29 -12.58
CA PRO A 85 -10.07 15.41 -11.92
C PRO A 85 -10.87 15.87 -10.71
N GLU A 86 -10.19 16.15 -9.60
CA GLU A 86 -10.77 16.63 -8.37
C GLU A 86 -10.20 17.98 -7.94
N PRO A 87 -10.97 18.78 -7.17
CA PRO A 87 -10.47 20.03 -6.61
C PRO A 87 -9.24 19.78 -5.73
N GLY A 88 -8.16 20.49 -6.04
CA GLY A 88 -6.90 20.41 -5.30
C GLY A 88 -5.87 19.44 -5.87
N ASP A 89 -6.17 18.66 -6.92
CA ASP A 89 -5.21 17.70 -7.50
C ASP A 89 -3.90 18.36 -7.94
N GLU A 90 -3.99 19.53 -8.60
CA GLU A 90 -2.82 20.29 -9.05
C GLU A 90 -1.95 20.73 -7.86
N ALA A 91 -2.57 21.33 -6.85
CA ALA A 91 -1.90 21.75 -5.63
C ALA A 91 -1.32 20.56 -4.87
N TYR A 92 -2.06 19.46 -4.74
CA TYR A 92 -1.60 18.23 -4.11
C TYR A 92 -0.36 17.69 -4.82
N GLY A 93 -0.38 17.63 -6.15
CA GLY A 93 0.74 17.19 -6.97
C GLY A 93 1.98 18.05 -6.79
N ALA A 94 1.83 19.38 -6.84
CA ALA A 94 2.92 20.33 -6.64
C ALA A 94 3.56 20.20 -5.24
N LEU A 95 2.73 20.04 -4.21
CA LEU A 95 3.20 19.91 -2.83
C LEU A 95 3.84 18.55 -2.55
N SER A 96 3.33 17.48 -3.16
CA SER A 96 3.76 16.11 -2.86
C SER A 96 4.96 15.64 -3.67
N PHE A 97 5.01 16.00 -4.96
CA PHE A 97 6.05 15.57 -5.89
C PHE A 97 7.11 16.65 -6.15
N GLY A 98 6.88 17.87 -5.68
CA GLY A 98 7.88 18.93 -5.67
C GLY A 98 8.85 18.81 -4.50
N THR A 99 9.56 19.91 -4.22
CA THR A 99 10.40 20.07 -3.02
C THR A 99 9.74 21.11 -2.11
N PRO A 100 8.73 20.74 -1.31
CA PRO A 100 7.98 21.71 -0.53
C PRO A 100 8.80 22.25 0.63
N GLU A 101 8.64 23.54 0.91
CA GLU A 101 8.95 24.09 2.22
C GLU A 101 7.93 23.53 3.22
N MET A 102 8.44 22.93 4.30
CA MET A 102 7.63 22.39 5.38
C MET A 102 7.68 23.32 6.59
N GLN A 103 6.51 23.70 7.09
CA GLN A 103 6.40 24.54 8.27
C GLN A 103 5.37 23.98 9.24
N LEU A 104 5.85 23.45 10.35
CA LEU A 104 4.99 23.07 11.45
C LEU A 104 4.44 24.31 12.17
N ARG A 105 3.12 24.32 12.38
CA ARG A 105 2.37 25.36 13.09
C ARG A 105 1.77 24.77 14.38
N PRO A 106 1.42 25.62 15.36
CA PRO A 106 0.73 25.16 16.57
C PRO A 106 -0.55 24.39 16.25
N ALA A 107 -0.98 23.54 17.19
CA ALA A 107 -2.15 22.67 17.08
C ALA A 107 -2.03 21.61 15.98
N ASP A 108 -0.83 21.04 15.78
CA ASP A 108 -0.61 19.92 14.87
C ASP A 108 -1.08 20.22 13.44
N HIS A 109 -0.74 21.42 12.99
CA HIS A 109 -0.96 21.87 11.62
C HIS A 109 0.37 21.91 10.87
N LEU A 110 0.45 21.21 9.76
CA LEU A 110 1.59 21.30 8.85
C LEU A 110 1.19 22.17 7.66
N VAL A 111 2.03 23.16 7.35
CA VAL A 111 1.87 23.96 6.13
C VAL A 111 2.96 23.56 5.15
N LEU A 112 2.54 23.15 3.95
CA LEU A 112 3.41 22.86 2.83
C LEU A 112 3.31 23.97 1.79
N ARG A 113 4.44 24.39 1.23
CA ARG A 113 4.48 25.36 0.11
C ARG A 113 5.43 24.89 -0.97
N ALA A 114 4.95 24.84 -2.21
CA ALA A 114 5.77 24.48 -3.36
C ALA A 114 5.17 25.10 -4.62
N MET A 115 6.01 25.60 -5.52
CA MET A 115 5.61 26.02 -6.88
C MET A 115 4.42 27.01 -6.92
N GLY A 116 4.25 27.85 -5.90
CA GLY A 116 3.14 28.81 -5.81
C GLY A 116 1.86 28.28 -5.16
N HIS A 117 1.83 27.00 -4.78
CA HIS A 117 0.73 26.36 -4.06
C HIS A 117 0.98 26.33 -2.55
N GLU A 118 -0.11 26.36 -1.78
CA GLU A 118 -0.08 26.21 -0.32
C GLU A 118 -1.11 25.17 0.13
N GLY A 119 -0.67 24.26 1.00
CA GLY A 119 -1.55 23.28 1.64
C GLY A 119 -1.46 23.33 3.15
N ILE A 120 -2.61 23.23 3.82
CA ILE A 120 -2.69 23.03 5.27
C ILE A 120 -3.11 21.60 5.52
N PHE A 121 -2.32 20.92 6.33
CA PHE A 121 -2.51 19.54 6.73
C PHE A 121 -2.66 19.45 8.25
N ILE A 122 -3.38 18.43 8.70
CA ILE A 122 -3.58 18.11 10.10
C ILE A 122 -2.98 16.75 10.39
N ARG A 123 -2.46 16.55 11.60
CA ARG A 123 -1.89 15.26 12.00
C ARG A 123 -2.94 14.15 11.89
N TRP A 124 -2.54 13.03 11.31
CA TRP A 124 -3.35 11.81 11.34
C TRP A 124 -3.52 11.31 12.76
N THR A 125 -4.74 10.92 13.12
CA THR A 125 -5.05 10.40 14.46
C THR A 125 -5.66 9.01 14.36
N ASP A 126 -5.59 8.24 15.45
CA ASP A 126 -6.24 6.93 15.53
C ASP A 126 -7.76 7.02 15.29
N GLU A 127 -8.40 8.12 15.73
CA GLU A 127 -9.82 8.38 15.45
C GLU A 127 -10.09 8.54 13.94
N MET A 128 -9.19 9.19 13.20
CA MET A 128 -9.30 9.28 11.75
C MET A 128 -9.11 7.91 11.09
N GLU A 129 -8.12 7.14 11.55
CA GLU A 129 -7.87 5.77 11.06
C GLU A 129 -9.13 4.90 11.20
N GLU A 130 -9.74 4.87 12.40
CA GLU A 130 -10.96 4.10 12.67
C GLU A 130 -12.14 4.60 11.82
N ALA A 131 -12.29 5.92 11.66
CA ALA A 131 -13.36 6.51 10.86
C ALA A 131 -13.23 6.17 9.36
N GLU A 132 -12.00 6.18 8.82
CA GLU A 132 -11.72 5.80 7.44
C GLU A 132 -11.96 4.31 7.22
N HIS A 133 -11.43 3.47 8.11
CA HIS A 133 -11.61 2.02 8.05
C HIS A 133 -13.09 1.65 8.03
N ALA A 134 -13.89 2.20 8.96
CA ALA A 134 -15.32 1.94 9.02
C ALA A 134 -16.06 2.46 7.78
N ALA A 135 -15.58 3.54 7.15
CA ALA A 135 -16.18 4.05 5.92
C ALA A 135 -15.88 3.16 4.71
N ASP A 136 -14.68 2.61 4.64
CA ASP A 136 -14.26 1.68 3.59
C ASP A 136 -14.99 0.33 3.72
N GLU A 137 -15.17 -0.18 4.93
CA GLU A 137 -16.00 -1.36 5.17
C GLU A 137 -17.44 -1.18 4.67
N ARG A 138 -18.07 -0.02 4.99
CA ARG A 138 -19.41 0.31 4.49
C ARG A 138 -19.45 0.37 2.96
N GLU A 139 -18.42 0.92 2.33
CA GLU A 139 -18.35 0.99 0.87
C GLU A 139 -18.18 -0.39 0.23
N MET A 140 -17.29 -1.23 0.79
CA MET A 140 -17.14 -2.62 0.35
C MET A 140 -18.44 -3.42 0.49
N GLU A 141 -19.18 -3.24 1.58
CA GLU A 141 -20.49 -3.86 1.77
C GLU A 141 -21.52 -3.39 0.73
N ARG A 142 -21.56 -2.07 0.44
CA ARG A 142 -22.40 -1.53 -0.64
C ARG A 142 -22.05 -2.14 -1.99
N GLN A 143 -20.76 -2.21 -2.33
CA GLN A 143 -20.32 -2.81 -3.59
C GLN A 143 -20.65 -4.31 -3.67
N ARG A 144 -20.47 -5.07 -2.58
CA ARG A 144 -20.87 -6.48 -2.51
C ARG A 144 -22.37 -6.66 -2.70
N ALA A 145 -23.20 -5.77 -2.15
CA ALA A 145 -24.65 -5.81 -2.34
C ALA A 145 -25.07 -5.49 -3.78
N LEU A 146 -24.32 -4.64 -4.47
CA LEU A 146 -24.54 -4.27 -5.88
C LEU A 146 -24.00 -5.30 -6.87
N GLN A 147 -23.05 -6.16 -6.48
CA GLN A 147 -22.58 -7.21 -7.36
C GLN A 147 -23.70 -8.22 -7.61
N PRO A 148 -24.14 -8.40 -8.87
CA PRO A 148 -25.05 -9.48 -9.19
C PRO A 148 -24.37 -10.78 -8.77
N LYS A 149 -25.07 -11.64 -8.00
CA LYS A 149 -24.60 -12.99 -7.69
C LYS A 149 -24.31 -13.69 -9.01
N VAL A 150 -23.04 -13.68 -9.43
CA VAL A 150 -22.61 -14.47 -10.58
C VAL A 150 -22.88 -15.90 -10.19
N ARG A 151 -23.92 -16.49 -10.80
CA ARG A 151 -24.18 -17.91 -10.70
C ARG A 151 -22.88 -18.56 -11.17
N SER A 152 -22.14 -19.20 -10.27
CA SER A 152 -20.90 -19.87 -10.63
C SER A 152 -21.17 -20.70 -11.89
N PRO A 153 -20.37 -20.59 -12.95
CA PRO A 153 -20.56 -21.43 -14.11
C PRO A 153 -20.57 -22.87 -13.62
N VAL A 154 -21.69 -23.55 -13.81
CA VAL A 154 -21.79 -24.99 -13.58
C VAL A 154 -20.94 -25.61 -14.68
N TYR A 155 -19.66 -25.81 -14.41
CA TYR A 155 -18.82 -26.57 -15.30
C TYR A 155 -19.37 -28.00 -15.32
N PRO A 156 -19.72 -28.57 -16.50
CA PRO A 156 -20.04 -29.98 -16.57
C PRO A 156 -18.86 -30.76 -16.02
N ALA A 157 -19.15 -31.80 -15.20
CA ALA A 157 -18.13 -32.64 -14.61
C ALA A 157 -17.16 -33.11 -15.71
N ALA A 158 -15.86 -32.93 -15.48
CA ALA A 158 -14.85 -33.43 -16.39
C ALA A 158 -15.06 -34.94 -16.57
N PRO A 159 -15.02 -35.46 -17.82
CA PRO A 159 -15.09 -36.90 -18.04
C PRO A 159 -13.98 -37.59 -17.24
N PRO A 160 -14.22 -38.80 -16.69
CA PRO A 160 -13.21 -39.50 -15.92
C PRO A 160 -11.94 -39.64 -16.74
N GLY A 161 -10.81 -39.24 -16.15
CA GLY A 161 -9.51 -39.34 -16.80
C GLY A 161 -9.15 -40.79 -17.14
N PRO A 162 -8.27 -41.02 -18.12
CA PRO A 162 -7.83 -42.36 -18.47
C PRO A 162 -7.18 -43.06 -17.26
N PRO A 163 -7.33 -44.39 -17.13
CA PRO A 163 -6.73 -45.13 -16.03
C PRO A 163 -5.22 -44.92 -16.04
N THR A 164 -4.66 -44.53 -14.89
CA THR A 164 -3.23 -44.36 -14.70
C THR A 164 -2.49 -45.67 -15.00
N ALA A 165 -1.50 -45.60 -15.89
CA ALA A 165 -0.64 -46.75 -16.20
C ALA A 165 0.07 -47.21 -14.93
N ARG A 166 0.13 -48.54 -14.72
CA ARG A 166 0.83 -49.11 -13.57
C ARG A 166 2.31 -48.72 -13.60
N PRO A 167 2.91 -48.36 -12.46
CA PRO A 167 4.34 -48.10 -12.40
C PRO A 167 5.14 -49.34 -12.81
N PRO A 168 6.32 -49.18 -13.45
CA PRO A 168 7.16 -50.30 -13.83
C PRO A 168 7.62 -51.09 -12.59
N PRO A 169 7.87 -52.40 -12.74
CA PRO A 169 8.35 -53.22 -11.64
C PRO A 169 9.73 -52.74 -11.15
N PRO A 170 10.04 -52.88 -9.85
CA PRO A 170 11.33 -52.50 -9.31
C PRO A 170 12.46 -53.36 -9.92
N PRO A 171 13.69 -52.82 -10.00
CA PRO A 171 14.83 -53.56 -10.53
C PRO A 171 15.18 -54.78 -9.65
N PRO A 172 15.77 -55.83 -10.23
CA PRO A 172 16.15 -57.03 -9.48
C PRO A 172 17.24 -56.72 -8.44
N ALA A 173 17.17 -57.40 -7.30
CA ALA A 173 18.14 -57.26 -6.22
C ALA A 173 19.54 -57.71 -6.66
N PRO A 174 20.62 -57.04 -6.22
CA PRO A 174 21.99 -57.46 -6.49
C PRO A 174 22.27 -58.82 -5.83
N ALA A 175 23.00 -59.68 -6.55
CA ALA A 175 23.39 -61.00 -6.07
C ALA A 175 24.28 -60.89 -4.82
N ALA A 176 23.99 -61.72 -3.81
CA ALA A 176 24.79 -61.81 -2.60
C ALA A 176 26.20 -62.30 -2.93
N SER A 177 27.22 -61.57 -2.46
CA SER A 177 28.62 -61.97 -2.59
C SER A 177 28.88 -63.30 -1.85
N PRO A 178 29.70 -64.20 -2.41
CA PRO A 178 30.04 -65.45 -1.73
C PRO A 178 30.86 -65.17 -0.46
N PRO A 179 30.75 -66.02 0.57
CA PRO A 179 31.52 -65.85 1.80
C PRO A 179 33.03 -66.05 1.54
N PRO A 180 33.90 -65.44 2.35
CA PRO A 180 35.34 -65.57 2.20
C PRO A 180 35.78 -67.01 2.50
N ALA A 181 36.77 -67.49 1.75
CA ALA A 181 37.41 -68.79 1.94
C ALA A 181 38.61 -68.65 2.90
N ASP A 182 38.79 -69.65 3.78
CA ASP A 182 39.97 -69.83 4.63
C ASP A 182 41.21 -70.29 3.83
#